data_AF-A0A7Z1D6K4-F1
#
_entry.id   AF-A0A7Z1D6K4-F1
#
_cell.length_a   1.000
_cell.length_b   1.000
_cell.length_c   1.000
_cell.angle_alpha   90.00
_cell.angle_beta   90.00
_cell.angle_gamma   90.00
#
_symmetry.space_group_name_H-M   'P 1'
#
loop_
_entity.id
_entity.type
_entity.pdbx_description
1 polymer ?
#
loop_
_entity_poly.entity_id
_entity_poly.type
_entity_poly.pdbx_seq_one_letter_code
_entity_poly.pdbx_strand_id
1 'polypeptide(L)' 'MQDAVDLEIATEEERSLLEAWNKYRVLLNRVDTSTAPDIEWPANPVRE' A
#
# COMPACT_ATOMS: atom_id res chain seq x y z
N MET A 1 -16.27 2.80 -2.67
CA MET A 1 -15.51 2.25 -1.53
C MET A 1 -14.43 3.26 -1.14
N GLN A 2 -14.86 4.49 -0.86
CA GLN A 2 -14.05 5.57 -0.30
C GLN A 2 -14.65 6.04 1.05
N ASP A 3 -15.71 5.35 1.46
CA ASP A 3 -16.71 5.78 2.43
C ASP A 3 -16.20 5.72 3.88
N ALA A 4 -15.18 4.90 4.17
CA ALA A 4 -14.62 4.78 5.51
C ALA A 4 -13.54 5.83 5.83
N VAL A 5 -12.85 6.34 4.80
CA VAL A 5 -11.72 7.27 4.96
C VAL A 5 -12.20 8.70 5.25
N ASP A 6 -13.36 9.09 4.71
CA ASP A 6 -13.96 10.41 4.92
C ASP A 6 -14.57 10.59 6.33
N LEU A 7 -14.78 9.48 7.05
CA LEU A 7 -15.62 9.45 8.25
C LEU A 7 -14.87 9.67 9.57
N GLU A 8 -13.55 9.91 9.56
CA GLU A 8 -12.73 10.09 10.78
C GLU A 8 -12.80 8.90 11.78
N ILE A 9 -13.34 7.75 11.38
CA ILE A 9 -13.37 6.48 12.14
C ILE A 9 -12.20 5.57 11.73
N ALA A 10 -11.10 6.13 11.21
CA ALA A 10 -9.92 5.34 10.86
C ALA A 10 -9.33 4.77 12.16
N THR A 11 -9.69 3.52 12.43
CA THR A 11 -9.16 2.72 13.53
C THR A 11 -7.63 2.67 13.45
N GLU A 12 -6.94 2.42 14.56
CA GLU A 12 -5.47 2.35 14.57
C GLU A 12 -4.93 1.32 13.56
N GLU A 13 -5.73 0.30 13.26
CA GLU A 13 -5.51 -0.65 12.17
C GLU A 13 -5.54 0.00 10.78
N GLU A 14 -6.49 0.90 10.49
CA GLU A 14 -6.54 1.63 9.22
C GLU A 14 -5.39 2.63 9.09
N ARG A 15 -4.98 3.27 10.19
CA ARG A 15 -3.78 4.13 10.18
C ARG A 15 -2.52 3.31 9.89
N SER A 16 -2.37 2.15 10.52
CA SER A 16 -1.27 1.22 10.24
C SER A 16 -1.31 0.69 8.81
N LEU A 17 -2.51 0.40 8.29
CA LEU A 17 -2.70 0.02 6.90
C LEU A 17 -2.31 1.14 5.94
N LEU A 18 -2.74 2.38 6.21
CA LEU A 18 -2.41 3.55 5.41
C LEU A 18 -0.89 3.80 5.40
N GLU A 19 -0.22 3.61 6.53
CA GLU A 19 1.25 3.68 6.60
C GLU A 19 1.92 2.58 5.77
N ALA A 20 1.44 1.34 5.87
CA ALA A 20 1.93 0.22 5.08
C ALA A 20 1.70 0.44 3.59
N TRP A 21 0.52 0.95 3.20
CA TRP A 21 0.18 1.32 1.83
C TRP A 21 1.03 2.48 1.33
N ASN A 22 1.35 3.47 2.17
CA ASN A 22 2.22 4.57 1.79
C ASN A 22 3.65 4.08 1.52
N LYS A 23 4.19 3.22 2.40
CA LYS A 23 5.50 2.56 2.20
C LYS A 23 5.49 1.69 0.95
N TYR A 24 4.45 0.90 0.75
CA TYR A 24 4.25 0.06 -0.44
C TYR A 24 4.26 0.89 -1.72
N ARG A 25 3.49 1.99 -1.77
CA ARG A 25 3.45 2.89 -2.95
C ARG A 25 4.81 3.53 -3.25
N VAL A 26 5.57 3.90 -2.21
CA VAL A 26 6.92 4.44 -2.39
C VAL A 26 7.88 3.39 -2.92
N LEU A 27 7.83 2.16 -2.41
CA LEU A 27 8.62 1.04 -2.92
C LEU A 27 8.24 0.74 -4.37
N LEU A 28 6.95 0.65 -4.66
CA LEU A 28 6.42 0.41 -5.99
C LEU A 28 6.82 1.48 -7.01
N ASN A 29 6.88 2.75 -6.59
CA ASN A 29 7.34 3.83 -7.46
C ASN A 29 8.84 3.73 -7.80
N ARG A 30 9.61 3.07 -6.93
CA ARG A 30 11.04 2.79 -7.11
C ARG A 30 11.30 1.44 -7.77
N VAL A 31 10.29 0.61 -7.97
CA VAL A 31 10.43 -0.64 -8.69
C VAL A 31 10.67 -0.31 -10.15
N ASP A 32 11.89 -0.58 -10.62
CA ASP A 32 12.28 -0.40 -12.00
C ASP A 32 11.61 -1.46 -12.88
N THR A 33 10.53 -1.07 -13.56
CA THR A 33 9.76 -1.93 -14.47
C THR A 33 10.58 -2.44 -15.67
N SER A 34 11.77 -1.89 -15.87
CA SER A 34 12.72 -2.31 -16.89
C SER A 34 13.46 -3.61 -16.55
N THR A 35 13.39 -4.12 -15.30
CA THR A 35 14.00 -5.41 -14.93
C THR A 35 13.08 -6.60 -15.14
N ALA A 36 11.87 -6.37 -15.66
CA ALA A 36 10.97 -7.44 -16.09
C ALA A 36 11.70 -8.36 -17.10
N PRO A 37 11.62 -9.70 -16.94
CA PRO A 37 10.66 -10.45 -16.12
C PRO A 37 11.11 -10.76 -14.67
N ASP A 38 12.33 -10.45 -14.26
CA ASP A 38 12.91 -10.81 -12.94
C ASP A 38 12.60 -9.76 -11.86
N ILE A 39 11.47 -9.07 -12.01
CA ILE A 39 11.13 -7.92 -11.18
C ILE A 39 10.48 -8.35 -9.86
N GLU A 40 11.11 -7.97 -8.75
CA GLU A 40 10.57 -8.22 -7.42
C GLU A 40 9.54 -7.15 -7.04
N TRP A 41 8.26 -7.50 -7.19
CA TRP A 41 7.17 -6.66 -6.71
C TRP A 41 7.08 -6.72 -5.18
N PRO A 42 6.95 -5.59 -4.48
CA PRO A 42 6.70 -5.60 -3.05
C PRO A 42 5.37 -6.32 -2.75
N ALA A 43 5.24 -6.87 -1.54
CA ALA A 43 4.01 -7.52 -1.11
C ALA A 43 2.92 -6.47 -0.80
N ASN A 44 1.73 -6.63 -1.39
CA ASN A 44 0.61 -5.76 -1.10
C ASN A 44 0.19 -5.90 0.37
N PRO A 45 0.03 -4.79 1.11
CA PRO A 45 -0.60 -4.82 2.42
C PRO A 45 -2.11 -5.03 2.24
N VAL A 46 -2.53 -6.27 2.00
CA VAL A 46 -3.94 -6.68 1.93
C VAL A 46 -4.42 -6.98 3.35
N ARG A 47 -5.58 -6.42 3.74
CA ARG A 47 -6.34 -6.95 4.88
C ARG A 47 -6.89 -8.31 4.43
N GLU A 48 -6.42 -9.40 5.04
CA GLU A 48 -7.13 -10.69 4.97
C GLU A 48 -8.48 -10.59 5.71
#